data_AF-A0A817QD75-F1
#
_entry.id   AF-A0A817QD75-F1
#
_cell.length_a   1.000
_cell.length_b   1.000
_cell.length_c   1.000
_cell.angle_alpha   90.00
_cell.angle_beta   90.00
_cell.angle_gamma   90.00
#
_symmetry.space_group_name_H-M   'P 1'
#
loop_
_entity.id
_entity.type
_entity.pdbx_description
1 polymer ?
#
loop_
_entity_poly.entity_id
_entity_poly.type
_entity_poly.pdbx_seq_one_letter_code
_entity_poly.pdbx_strand_id
1 'polypeptide(L)'
;MMPESIKQNKIRTILQHLIETLIAYYNRERIRSDATNDKIVSEQERQHNYLKNGPYITTKEAVAIYTTVVHWLESRRFSLISFPSLTYNHK
;
A
#
# COMPACT_ATOMS: atom_id res chain seq x y z
N MET A 1 -7.40 6.31 56.29
CA MET A 1 -6.96 7.19 55.18
C MET A 1 -5.63 6.68 54.63
N MET A 2 -5.38 6.77 53.32
CA MET A 2 -4.14 6.26 52.71
C MET A 2 -2.94 7.19 53.01
N PRO A 3 -1.79 6.65 53.48
CA PRO A 3 -0.57 7.42 53.78
C PRO A 3 -0.02 8.18 52.57
N GLU A 4 0.54 9.36 52.82
CA GLU A 4 1.01 10.28 51.76
C GLU A 4 2.19 9.70 50.95
N SER A 5 3.07 8.95 51.60
CA SER A 5 4.16 8.22 50.92
C SER A 5 3.67 7.24 49.86
N ILE A 6 2.52 6.60 50.09
CA ILE A 6 1.91 5.65 49.15
C ILE A 6 1.28 6.40 47.96
N LYS A 7 0.69 7.57 48.19
CA LYS A 7 0.19 8.43 47.09
C LYS A 7 1.31 8.90 46.19
N GLN A 8 2.40 9.42 46.78
CA GLN A 8 3.54 9.94 46.03
C GLN A 8 4.22 8.85 45.20
N ASN A 9 4.39 7.64 45.76
CA ASN A 9 4.94 6.51 45.01
C ASN A 9 4.02 6.07 43.86
N LYS A 10 2.70 5.99 44.08
CA LYS A 10 1.75 5.68 43.00
C LYS A 10 1.79 6.71 41.87
N ILE A 11 1.82 8.00 42.21
CA ILE A 11 1.91 9.09 41.22
C ILE A 11 3.19 8.95 40.40
N ARG A 12 4.34 8.74 41.05
CA ARG A 12 5.63 8.55 40.36
C ARG A 12 5.58 7.36 39.41
N THR A 13 5.04 6.23 39.86
CA THR A 13 4.92 5.03 39.02
C THR A 13 3.98 5.26 37.83
N ILE A 14 2.84 5.91 38.04
CA ILE A 14 1.90 6.24 36.95
C ILE A 14 2.57 7.14 35.91
N LEU A 15 3.28 8.18 36.35
CA LEU A 15 4.01 9.07 35.44
C LEU A 15 5.09 8.34 34.65
N GLN A 16 5.82 7.42 35.30
CA GLN A 16 6.83 6.59 34.64
C GLN A 16 6.22 5.73 33.53
N HIS A 17 5.11 5.04 33.81
CA HIS A 17 4.41 4.22 32.81
C HIS A 17 3.85 5.07 31.67
N LEU A 18 3.30 6.26 31.97
CA LEU A 18 2.82 7.19 30.94
C LEU A 18 3.96 7.61 30.01
N ILE A 19 5.13 7.95 30.55
CA ILE A 19 6.31 8.30 29.75
C ILE A 19 6.73 7.12 28.86
N GLU A 20 6.78 5.91 29.40
CA GLU A 20 7.12 4.70 28.64
C GLU A 20 6.13 4.44 27.50
N THR A 21 4.83 4.62 27.73
CA THR A 21 3.82 4.49 26.66
C THR A 21 3.97 5.53 25.56
N LEU A 22 4.33 6.77 25.89
CA LEU A 22 4.57 7.83 24.92
C LEU A 22 5.84 7.56 24.09
N ILE A 23 6.91 7.09 24.73
CA ILE A 23 8.15 6.70 24.04
C ILE A 23 7.88 5.51 23.10
N ALA A 24 7.13 4.51 23.57
CA ALA A 24 6.74 3.36 22.75
C ALA A 24 5.89 3.79 21.54
N TYR A 25 4.95 4.71 21.73
CA TYR A 25 4.15 5.28 20.65
C TYR A 25 5.01 6.00 19.60
N TYR A 26 5.89 6.90 20.04
CA TYR A 26 6.78 7.65 19.15
C TYR A 26 7.69 6.72 18.34
N ASN A 27 8.29 5.72 18.99
CA ASN A 27 9.15 4.75 18.33
C ASN A 27 8.40 3.92 17.29
N ARG A 28 7.14 3.54 17.57
CA ARG A 28 6.29 2.82 16.62
C ARG A 28 6.00 3.66 15.38
N GLU A 29 5.63 4.92 15.56
CA GLU A 29 5.33 5.82 14.44
C GLU A 29 6.58 6.13 13.60
N ARG A 30 7.75 6.25 14.24
CA ARG A 30 9.02 6.41 13.53
C ARG A 30 9.37 5.20 12.68
N ILE A 31 9.34 3.99 13.25
CA ILE A 31 9.58 2.74 12.51
C ILE A 31 8.57 2.58 11.37
N ARG A 32 7.30 2.92 11.61
CA ARG A 32 6.26 2.88 10.57
C ARG A 32 6.56 3.85 9.44
N SER A 33 6.92 5.09 9.77
CA SER A 33 7.23 6.14 8.80
C SER A 33 8.47 5.80 7.99
N ASP A 34 9.53 5.32 8.65
CA ASP A 34 10.76 4.86 8.01
C ASP A 34 10.47 3.68 7.06
N ALA A 35 9.70 2.68 7.50
CA ALA A 35 9.28 1.57 6.65
C ALA A 35 8.40 2.00 5.46
N THR A 36 7.58 3.05 5.63
CA THR A 36 6.82 3.65 4.52
C THR A 36 7.73 4.38 3.55
N ASN A 37 8.70 5.14 4.04
CA ASN A 37 9.68 5.84 3.21
C ASN A 37 10.55 4.86 2.41
N ASP A 38 11.05 3.80 3.04
CA ASP A 38 11.83 2.75 2.37
C ASP A 38 11.04 2.10 1.23
N LYS A 39 9.74 1.82 1.47
CA LYS A 39 8.84 1.31 0.43
C LYS A 39 8.68 2.31 -0.72
N ILE A 40 8.47 3.59 -0.43
CA ILE A 40 8.34 4.64 -1.45
C ILE A 40 9.63 4.73 -2.29
N VAL A 41 10.79 4.75 -1.65
CA VAL A 41 12.09 4.81 -2.34
C VAL A 41 12.30 3.57 -3.21
N SER A 42 11.97 2.37 -2.69
CA SER A 42 12.09 1.13 -3.46
C SER A 42 11.17 1.12 -4.69
N GLU A 43 9.95 1.65 -4.57
CA GLU A 43 9.01 1.74 -5.69
C GLU A 43 9.45 2.83 -6.68
N GLN A 44 9.94 3.97 -6.21
CA GLN A 44 10.52 5.01 -7.07
C GLN A 44 11.69 4.46 -7.90
N GLU A 45 12.60 3.72 -7.26
CA GLU A 45 13.74 3.08 -7.92
C GLU A 45 13.27 2.01 -8.91
N ARG A 46 12.25 1.21 -8.56
CA ARG A 46 11.66 0.22 -9.49
C ARG A 46 11.11 0.88 -10.75
N GLN A 47 10.39 2.00 -10.59
CA GLN A 47 9.83 2.76 -11.72
C GLN A 47 10.93 3.42 -12.55
N HIS A 48 11.95 4.01 -11.90
CA HIS A 48 13.12 4.57 -12.57
C HIS A 48 13.83 3.50 -13.43
N ASN A 49 14.03 2.30 -12.88
CA ASN A 49 14.65 1.19 -13.59
C ASN A 49 13.83 0.70 -14.78
N TYR A 50 12.49 0.71 -14.69
CA TYR A 50 11.64 0.40 -15.84
C TYR A 50 11.82 1.41 -16.99
N LEU A 51 11.84 2.70 -16.67
CA LEU A 51 12.03 3.75 -17.68
C LEU A 51 13.44 3.71 -18.30
N LYS A 52 14.45 3.37 -17.50
CA LYS A 52 15.85 3.30 -17.93
C LYS A 52 16.13 2.06 -18.79
N ASN A 53 15.68 0.89 -18.34
CA ASN A 53 16.02 -0.39 -18.96
C ASN A 53 14.99 -0.83 -20.01
N GLY A 54 13.85 -0.16 -20.06
CA GLY A 54 12.73 -0.49 -20.94
C GLY A 54 11.80 -1.57 -20.37
N PRO A 55 10.76 -1.94 -21.14
CA PRO A 55 9.77 -2.92 -20.71
C PRO A 55 10.38 -4.29 -20.41
N TYR A 56 9.94 -4.93 -19.32
CA TYR A 56 10.37 -6.28 -18.97
C TYR A 56 9.79 -7.37 -19.87
N ILE A 57 8.81 -7.02 -20.70
CA ILE A 57 8.22 -7.91 -21.69
C ILE A 57 8.88 -7.66 -23.04
N THR A 58 9.30 -8.73 -23.71
CA THR A 58 9.81 -8.62 -25.06
C THR A 58 8.67 -8.43 -26.05
N THR A 59 8.96 -7.80 -27.20
CA THR A 59 7.95 -7.60 -28.26
C THR A 59 7.33 -8.92 -28.72
N LYS A 60 8.11 -10.00 -28.77
CA LYS A 60 7.62 -11.33 -29.19
C LYS A 60 6.60 -11.88 -28.21
N GLU A 61 6.87 -11.78 -26.91
CA GLU A 61 5.95 -12.21 -25.86
C GLU A 61 4.68 -11.35 -25.87
N ALA A 62 4.82 -10.04 -26.03
CA ALA A 62 3.68 -9.13 -26.10
C ALA A 62 2.74 -9.47 -27.28
N VAL A 63 3.30 -9.73 -28.47
CA VAL A 63 2.51 -10.18 -29.63
C VAL A 63 1.84 -11.52 -29.37
N ALA A 64 2.55 -12.49 -28.80
CA ALA A 64 1.98 -13.80 -28.49
C ALA A 64 0.80 -13.71 -27.51
N ILE A 65 0.94 -12.91 -26.45
CA ILE A 65 -0.14 -12.66 -25.47
C ILE A 65 -1.33 -11.98 -26.16
N TYR A 66 -1.09 -10.90 -26.90
CA TYR A 66 -2.13 -10.16 -27.59
C TYR A 66 -2.92 -11.05 -28.56
N THR A 67 -2.23 -11.79 -29.43
CA THR A 67 -2.87 -12.69 -30.39
C THR A 67 -3.65 -13.81 -29.71
N THR A 68 -3.14 -14.36 -28.61
CA THR A 68 -3.84 -15.39 -27.83
C THR A 68 -5.15 -14.85 -27.26
N VAL A 69 -5.13 -13.63 -26.72
CA VAL A 69 -6.33 -12.98 -26.17
C VAL A 69 -7.34 -12.68 -27.29
N VAL A 70 -6.89 -12.19 -28.45
CA VAL A 70 -7.77 -11.93 -29.60
C VAL A 70 -8.48 -13.21 -30.04
N HIS A 71 -7.74 -14.30 -30.30
CA HIS A 71 -8.34 -15.57 -30.70
C HIS A 71 -9.32 -16.11 -29.65
N TRP A 72 -8.99 -15.96 -28.36
CA TRP A 72 -9.90 -16.36 -27.28
C TRP A 72 -11.22 -15.57 -27.33
N LEU A 73 -11.17 -14.25 -27.46
CA LEU A 73 -12.36 -13.39 -27.52
C LEU A 73 -13.21 -13.67 -28.77
N GLU A 74 -12.57 -13.89 -29.92
CA GLU A 74 -13.25 -14.26 -31.17
C GLU A 74 -13.98 -15.60 -31.04
N SER A 75 -13.34 -16.61 -30.44
CA SER A 75 -13.94 -17.94 -30.23
C SER A 75 -15.20 -17.88 -29.35
N ARG A 76 -15.27 -16.89 -28.47
CA ARG A 76 -16.38 -16.65 -27.55
C ARG A 76 -17.44 -15.70 -28.12
N ARG A 77 -17.24 -15.19 -29.34
CA ARG A 77 -18.08 -14.15 -29.96
C ARG A 77 -18.30 -12.97 -29.02
N PHE A 78 -17.23 -12.53 -28.34
CA PHE A 78 -17.30 -11.46 -27.36
C PHE A 78 -17.70 -10.13 -28.04
N SER A 79 -18.74 -9.49 -27.54
CA SER A 79 -19.10 -8.12 -27.91
C SER A 79 -18.29 -7.13 -27.07
N LEU A 80 -17.59 -6.21 -27.71
CA LEU A 80 -16.84 -5.17 -27.00
C LEU A 80 -17.76 -4.32 -26.12
N ILE A 81 -17.29 -4.00 -24.93
CA ILE A 81 -18.01 -3.14 -23.98
C ILE A 81 -18.04 -1.73 -24.57
N SER A 82 -19.24 -1.26 -24.89
CA SER A 82 -19.43 0.10 -25.39
C SER A 82 -19.26 1.12 -24.26
N PHE A 83 -18.85 2.34 -24.60
CA PHE A 83 -18.88 3.44 -23.66
C PHE A 83 -20.32 3.65 -23.14
N PRO A 84 -20.54 3.95 -21.85
CA PRO A 84 -21.88 4.14 -21.31
C PRO A 84 -22.59 5.28 -22.04
N SER A 85 -23.83 5.04 -22.49
CA SER A 85 -24.64 6.10 -23.07
C SER A 85 -25.13 7.07 -21.99
N LEU A 86 -25.42 8.32 -22.37
CA LEU A 86 -25.96 9.32 -21.44
C LEU A 86 -27.30 8.89 -20.82
N THR A 87 -28.02 8.01 -21.50
CA THR A 87 -29.32 7.47 -21.09
C THR A 87 -29.24 5.99 -20.71
N TYR A 88 -28.05 5.51 -20.32
CA TYR A 88 -27.85 4.10 -19.99
C TYR A 88 -28.79 3.66 -18.87
N ASN A 89 -29.68 2.72 -19.19
CA ASN A 89 -30.58 2.12 -18.22
C ASN A 89 -30.05 0.74 -17.82
N HIS A 90 -29.82 0.55 -16.52
CA HIS A 90 -29.33 -0.69 -15.91
C HIS A 90 -30.35 -1.31 -14.95
N LYS A 91 -31.55 -0.70 -14.86
CA LYS A 91 -32.69 -1.24 -14.11
C LYS A 91 -33.47 -2.23 -14.95
#